data_AF-A0A4Q3BQR2-F1
#
_entry.id   AF-A0A4Q3BQR2-F1
#
_cell.length_a   1.000
_cell.length_b   1.000
_cell.length_c   1.000
_cell.angle_alpha   90.00
_cell.angle_beta   90.00
_cell.angle_gamma   90.00
#
_symmetry.space_group_name_H-M   'P 1'
#
loop_
_entity.id
_entity.type
_entity.pdbx_description
1 polymer ?
#
loop_
_entity_poly.entity_id
_entity_poly.type
_entity_poly.pdbx_seq_one_letter_code
_entity_poly.pdbx_strand_id
1 'polypeptide(L)'
;MDDFYITMHALENGGKAINELDALCYEDVSNKISEEFRRKVRISIGNFQNLARFKNLLFPPWKDLGFAFLSHKVLRWLGPFFIILMLISSGILAFYNSSYQILFFAQLLAMVIPVADEMLKRANINVILLRFMSHFYLMNLALLVGFFKYARGVKSNIWKPTQRYQ
;
A
#
# COMPACT_ATOMS: atom_id res chain seq x y z
N MET A 1 -0.89 5.21 12.93
CA MET A 1 -0.48 6.25 11.97
C MET A 1 -1.33 7.43 12.35
N ASP A 2 -0.69 8.37 13.02
CA ASP A 2 -1.37 9.18 14.03
C ASP A 2 -2.09 10.35 13.36
N ASP A 3 -1.50 10.91 12.30
CA ASP A 3 -2.12 11.95 11.47
C ASP A 3 -3.48 11.50 10.94
N PHE A 4 -3.56 10.30 10.35
CA PHE A 4 -4.83 9.76 9.85
C PHE A 4 -5.85 9.55 10.98
N TYR A 5 -5.40 9.09 12.15
CA TYR A 5 -6.28 8.91 13.30
C TYR A 5 -6.86 10.24 13.77
N ILE A 6 -6.00 11.25 13.95
CA ILE A 6 -6.39 12.57 14.44
C ILE A 6 -7.37 13.23 13.46
N THR A 7 -7.08 13.19 12.16
CA THR A 7 -7.99 13.74 11.14
C THR A 7 -9.33 13.01 11.13
N MET A 8 -9.33 11.67 11.14
CA MET A 8 -10.59 10.91 11.13
C MET A 8 -11.39 11.11 12.40
N HIS A 9 -10.74 11.24 13.56
CA HIS A 9 -11.40 11.53 14.83
C HIS A 9 -12.02 12.94 14.84
N ALA A 10 -11.34 13.93 14.26
CA ALA A 10 -11.91 15.28 14.12
C ALA A 10 -13.16 15.25 13.22
N LEU A 11 -13.11 14.54 12.09
CA LEU A 11 -14.24 14.36 11.18
C LEU A 11 -15.40 13.58 11.82
N GLU A 12 -15.09 12.55 12.63
CA GLU A 12 -16.08 11.77 13.40
C GLU A 12 -16.88 12.67 14.34
N ASN A 13 -16.23 13.67 14.94
CA ASN A 13 -16.84 14.63 15.85
C ASN A 13 -17.48 15.85 15.15
N GLY A 14 -17.69 15.79 13.84
CA GLY A 14 -18.32 16.87 13.06
C GLY A 14 -17.38 18.04 12.72
N GLY A 15 -16.08 17.89 12.96
CA GLY A 15 -15.06 18.81 12.51
C GLY A 15 -14.86 18.77 10.99
N LYS A 16 -13.97 19.64 10.48
CA LYS A 16 -13.61 19.72 9.06
C LYS A 16 -12.10 19.53 8.88
N ALA A 17 -11.71 19.05 7.71
CA ALA A 17 -10.32 19.03 7.27
C ALA A 17 -10.13 20.09 6.19
N ILE A 18 -9.24 21.04 6.43
CA ILE A 18 -8.89 22.11 5.49
C ILE A 18 -7.54 21.76 4.87
N ASN A 19 -7.45 21.81 3.55
CA ASN A 19 -6.20 21.62 2.83
C ASN A 19 -5.61 23.00 2.51
N GLU A 20 -4.49 23.35 3.14
CA GLU A 20 -3.74 24.57 2.85
C GLU A 20 -2.74 24.28 1.74
N LEU A 21 -3.01 24.80 0.54
CA LEU A 21 -2.24 24.48 -0.67
C LEU A 21 -0.89 25.22 -0.71
N ASP A 22 -0.78 26.34 -0.01
CA ASP A 22 0.44 27.16 0.05
C ASP A 22 1.40 26.72 1.17
N ALA A 23 1.02 25.73 1.98
CA ALA A 23 1.85 25.22 3.06
C ALA A 23 3.06 24.45 2.51
N LEU A 24 4.28 24.92 2.83
CA LEU A 24 5.54 24.28 2.42
C LEU A 24 6.12 23.43 3.55
N CYS A 25 6.48 22.18 3.23
CA CYS A 25 7.16 21.25 4.13
C CYS A 25 8.36 20.63 3.41
N TYR A 26 9.50 20.56 4.11
CA TYR A 26 10.74 19.97 3.58
C TYR A 26 11.08 18.71 4.38
N GLU A 27 11.24 17.58 3.69
CA GLU A 27 11.62 16.30 4.28
C GLU A 27 12.76 15.66 3.48
N ASP A 28 13.75 15.12 4.18
CA ASP A 28 14.81 14.31 3.56
C ASP A 28 14.25 12.96 3.10
N VAL A 29 14.48 12.64 1.83
CA VAL A 29 14.05 11.35 1.27
C VAL A 29 15.16 10.32 1.46
N SER A 30 14.91 9.28 2.27
CA SER A 30 15.84 8.14 2.35
C SER A 30 15.87 7.37 1.02
N ASN A 31 17.06 7.21 0.45
CA ASN A 31 17.28 6.48 -0.81
C ASN A 31 17.28 4.94 -0.65
N LYS A 32 17.06 4.41 0.57
CA LYS A 32 17.11 2.97 0.83
C LYS A 32 15.72 2.33 0.68
N ILE A 33 15.54 1.52 -0.36
CA ILE A 33 14.30 0.75 -0.63
C ILE A 33 13.87 -0.10 0.57
N SER A 34 14.82 -0.68 1.32
CA SER A 34 14.53 -1.50 2.49
C SER A 34 13.95 -0.70 3.66
N GLU A 35 14.40 0.54 3.85
CA GLU A 35 13.84 1.46 4.84
C GLU A 35 12.45 1.91 4.43
N GLU A 36 12.26 2.24 3.16
CA GLU A 36 10.94 2.60 2.63
C GLU A 36 9.94 1.44 2.77
N PHE A 37 10.34 0.22 2.44
CA PHE A 37 9.50 -0.98 2.62
C PHE A 37 9.09 -1.17 4.08
N ARG A 38 10.04 -1.07 5.03
CA ARG A 38 9.74 -1.17 6.47
C ARG A 38 8.78 -0.07 6.92
N ARG A 39 8.97 1.15 6.45
CA ARG A 39 8.07 2.29 6.72
C ARG A 39 6.67 1.99 6.18
N LYS A 40 6.54 1.50 4.95
CA LYS A 40 5.25 1.19 4.33
C LYS A 40 4.54 0.02 5.01
N VAL A 41 5.26 -0.99 5.48
CA VAL A 41 4.69 -2.07 6.32
C VAL A 41 4.11 -1.50 7.62
N ARG A 42 4.82 -0.57 8.29
CA ARG A 42 4.33 0.10 9.50
C ARG A 42 3.09 0.94 9.23
N ILE A 43 3.09 1.71 8.15
CA ILE A 43 1.93 2.49 7.69
C ILE A 43 0.74 1.56 7.43
N SER A 44 0.97 0.43 6.75
CA SER A 44 -0.07 -0.56 6.48
C SER A 44 -0.72 -1.09 7.77
N ILE A 45 0.08 -1.47 8.77
CA ILE A 45 -0.45 -1.90 10.07
C ILE A 45 -1.35 -0.80 10.67
N GLY A 46 -0.87 0.44 10.70
CA GLY A 46 -1.64 1.58 11.21
C GLY A 46 -2.93 1.85 10.41
N ASN A 47 -2.90 1.65 9.11
CA ASN A 47 -4.08 1.80 8.24
C ASN A 47 -5.17 0.77 8.59
N PHE A 48 -4.81 -0.50 8.79
CA PHE A 48 -5.79 -1.52 9.17
C PHE A 48 -6.31 -1.35 10.60
N GLN A 49 -5.49 -0.84 11.53
CA GLN A 49 -5.94 -0.42 12.86
C GLN A 49 -6.96 0.73 12.77
N ASN A 50 -6.66 1.76 11.97
CA ASN A 50 -7.56 2.89 11.75
C ASN A 50 -8.85 2.46 11.04
N LEU A 51 -8.76 1.54 10.08
CA LEU A 51 -9.93 0.96 9.42
C LEU A 51 -10.88 0.31 10.43
N ALA A 52 -10.33 -0.47 11.37
CA ALA A 52 -11.12 -1.11 12.40
C ALA A 52 -11.75 -0.10 13.38
N ARG A 53 -11.02 0.97 13.76
CA ARG A 53 -11.52 2.02 14.66
C ARG A 53 -12.65 2.84 14.05
N PHE A 54 -12.50 3.22 12.77
CA PHE A 54 -13.39 4.16 12.07
C PHE A 54 -14.34 3.46 11.08
N LYS A 55 -14.58 2.15 11.26
CA LYS A 55 -15.46 1.37 10.36
C LYS A 55 -16.89 1.93 10.27
N ASN A 56 -17.35 2.61 11.32
CA ASN A 56 -18.63 3.31 11.37
C ASN A 56 -18.72 4.43 10.32
N LEU A 57 -17.61 5.13 10.05
CA LEU A 57 -17.56 6.21 9.06
C LEU A 57 -17.64 5.73 7.60
N LEU A 58 -17.53 4.42 7.35
CA LEU A 58 -17.78 3.85 6.03
C LEU A 58 -19.27 3.86 5.66
N PHE A 59 -20.16 3.97 6.64
CA PHE A 59 -21.60 3.88 6.43
C PHE A 59 -22.30 5.18 6.85
N PRO A 60 -23.17 5.74 5.99
CA PRO A 60 -23.47 5.30 4.63
C PRO A 60 -22.35 5.65 3.61
N PRO A 61 -22.03 4.75 2.66
CA PRO A 61 -20.91 4.94 1.72
C PRO A 61 -21.18 5.97 0.62
N TRP A 62 -22.40 6.47 0.49
CA TRP A 62 -22.76 7.52 -0.48
C TRP A 62 -22.61 8.94 0.06
N LYS A 63 -22.26 9.12 1.35
CA LYS A 63 -21.85 10.43 1.88
C LYS A 63 -20.39 10.68 1.55
N ASP A 64 -20.02 11.95 1.37
CA ASP A 64 -18.69 12.39 0.93
C ASP A 64 -17.54 11.69 1.67
N LEU A 65 -17.61 11.66 3.01
CA LEU A 65 -16.58 11.02 3.85
C LEU A 65 -16.55 9.50 3.65
N GLY A 66 -17.71 8.84 3.68
CA GLY A 66 -17.81 7.39 3.51
C GLY A 66 -17.35 6.95 2.13
N PHE A 67 -17.72 7.70 1.08
CA PHE A 67 -17.31 7.45 -0.29
C PHE A 67 -15.79 7.59 -0.46
N ALA A 68 -15.21 8.71 0.00
CA ALA A 68 -13.77 8.95 -0.10
C ALA A 68 -12.98 7.91 0.71
N PHE A 69 -13.47 7.55 1.90
CA PHE A 69 -12.82 6.57 2.75
C PHE A 69 -12.86 5.17 2.11
N LEU A 70 -14.00 4.73 1.60
CA LEU A 70 -14.15 3.43 0.96
C LEU A 70 -13.39 3.33 -0.37
N SER A 71 -13.68 4.24 -1.31
CA SER A 71 -13.18 4.16 -2.70
C SER A 71 -11.67 4.35 -2.79
N HIS A 72 -11.11 5.32 -2.07
CA HIS A 72 -9.71 5.69 -2.23
C HIS A 72 -8.81 5.04 -1.17
N LYS A 73 -9.26 4.85 0.07
CA LYS A 73 -8.42 4.25 1.13
C LYS A 73 -8.64 2.75 1.24
N VAL A 74 -9.86 2.29 1.49
CA VAL A 74 -10.12 0.86 1.74
C VAL A 74 -9.79 0.01 0.53
N LEU A 75 -10.29 0.35 -0.67
CA LEU A 75 -9.96 -0.41 -1.88
C LEU A 75 -8.45 -0.40 -2.17
N ARG A 76 -7.75 0.71 -1.91
CA ARG A 76 -6.30 0.79 -2.07
C ARG A 76 -5.56 -0.17 -1.12
N TRP A 77 -6.03 -0.30 0.12
CA TRP A 77 -5.48 -1.23 1.11
C TRP A 77 -5.81 -2.69 0.76
N LEU A 78 -6.91 -2.94 0.05
CA LEU A 78 -7.28 -4.25 -0.48
C LEU A 78 -6.55 -4.62 -1.79
N GLY A 79 -5.86 -3.68 -2.43
CA GLY A 79 -5.06 -3.88 -3.64
C GLY A 79 -4.27 -5.20 -3.73
N PRO A 80 -3.46 -5.59 -2.73
CA PRO A 80 -2.73 -6.86 -2.80
C PRO A 80 -3.64 -8.10 -2.87
N PHE A 81 -4.82 -8.07 -2.24
CA PHE A 81 -5.77 -9.18 -2.32
C PHE A 81 -6.40 -9.28 -3.70
N PHE A 82 -6.67 -8.14 -4.36
CA PHE A 82 -7.14 -8.14 -5.74
C PHE A 82 -6.10 -8.70 -6.71
N ILE A 83 -4.81 -8.39 -6.49
CA ILE A 83 -3.72 -8.98 -7.30
C ILE A 83 -3.67 -10.50 -7.12
N ILE A 84 -3.79 -11.00 -5.89
CA ILE A 84 -3.82 -12.45 -5.60
C ILE A 84 -5.07 -13.09 -6.22
N LEU A 85 -6.23 -12.48 -6.05
CA LEU A 85 -7.49 -12.96 -6.62
C LEU A 85 -7.42 -13.02 -8.14
N MET A 86 -6.82 -12.01 -8.79
CA MET A 86 -6.58 -11.99 -10.23
C MET A 86 -5.66 -13.12 -10.69
N LEU A 87 -4.60 -13.43 -9.92
CA LEU A 87 -3.70 -14.55 -10.26
C LEU A 87 -4.43 -15.90 -10.15
N ILE A 88 -5.19 -16.10 -9.07
CA ILE A 88 -5.91 -17.34 -8.84
C ILE A 88 -7.01 -17.51 -9.88
N SER A 89 -7.81 -16.47 -10.14
CA SER A 89 -8.90 -16.53 -11.11
C SER A 89 -8.38 -16.75 -12.53
N SER A 90 -7.33 -16.05 -12.95
CA SER A 90 -6.70 -16.26 -14.25
C SER A 90 -6.08 -17.66 -14.37
N GLY A 91 -5.46 -18.18 -13.31
CA GLY A 91 -4.93 -19.55 -13.28
C GLY A 91 -6.00 -20.64 -13.41
N ILE A 92 -7.15 -20.47 -12.74
CA ILE A 92 -8.29 -21.39 -12.90
C ILE A 92 -8.86 -21.30 -14.32
N LEU A 93 -9.02 -20.09 -14.85
CA LEU A 93 -9.59 -19.88 -16.19
C LEU A 93 -8.63 -20.28 -17.32
N ALA A 94 -7.32 -20.33 -17.05
CA ALA A 94 -6.29 -20.75 -17.99
C ALA A 94 -6.47 -22.20 -18.48
N PHE A 95 -7.16 -23.05 -17.71
CA PHE A 95 -7.49 -24.41 -18.15
C PHE A 95 -8.56 -24.45 -19.26
N TYR A 96 -9.35 -23.39 -19.40
CA TYR A 96 -10.51 -23.35 -20.29
C TYR A 96 -10.30 -22.43 -21.51
N ASN A 97 -9.40 -21.46 -21.43
CA ASN A 97 -9.18 -20.50 -22.53
C ASN A 97 -7.73 -20.02 -22.59
N SER A 98 -7.15 -20.03 -23.79
CA SER A 98 -5.77 -19.60 -24.05
C SER A 98 -5.52 -18.12 -23.74
N SER A 99 -6.54 -17.26 -23.82
CA SER A 99 -6.41 -15.85 -23.43
C SER A 99 -6.08 -15.69 -21.92
N TYR A 100 -6.71 -16.51 -21.07
CA TYR A 100 -6.41 -16.51 -19.64
C TYR A 100 -5.06 -17.17 -19.32
N GLN A 101 -4.57 -18.09 -20.17
CA GLN A 101 -3.19 -18.59 -20.05
C GLN A 101 -2.18 -17.46 -20.24
N ILE A 102 -2.36 -16.63 -21.28
CA ILE A 102 -1.49 -15.49 -21.55
C ILE A 102 -1.51 -14.52 -20.35
N LEU A 103 -2.69 -14.18 -19.83
CA LEU A 103 -2.83 -13.30 -18.67
C LEU A 103 -2.16 -13.87 -17.41
N PHE A 104 -2.35 -15.17 -17.15
CA PHE A 104 -1.75 -15.85 -16.02
C PHE A 104 -0.22 -15.83 -16.08
N PHE A 105 0.37 -16.21 -17.23
CA PHE A 105 1.82 -16.18 -17.41
C PHE A 105 2.39 -14.76 -17.43
N ALA A 106 1.69 -13.80 -18.03
CA ALA A 106 2.08 -12.39 -17.97
C ALA A 106 2.11 -11.87 -16.53
N GLN A 107 1.13 -12.26 -15.70
CA GLN A 107 1.10 -11.89 -14.29
C GLN A 107 2.23 -12.56 -13.49
N LEU A 108 2.52 -13.84 -13.74
CA LEU A 108 3.67 -14.53 -13.13
C LEU A 108 4.99 -13.83 -13.49
N LEU A 109 5.19 -13.50 -14.76
CA LEU A 109 6.37 -12.76 -15.22
C LEU A 109 6.48 -11.40 -14.52
N ALA A 110 5.36 -10.67 -14.44
CA ALA A 110 5.33 -9.36 -13.81
C ALA A 110 5.67 -9.40 -12.31
N MET A 111 5.31 -10.48 -11.60
CA MET A 111 5.69 -10.67 -10.19
C MET A 111 7.20 -10.89 -9.98
N VAL A 112 7.95 -11.30 -11.01
CA VAL A 112 9.41 -11.46 -10.95
C VAL A 112 10.16 -10.13 -11.21
N ILE A 113 9.48 -9.11 -11.76
CA ILE A 113 10.08 -7.80 -12.08
C ILE A 113 10.84 -7.17 -10.90
N PRO A 114 10.33 -7.14 -9.64
CA PRO A 114 11.07 -6.58 -8.51
C PRO A 114 12.45 -7.22 -8.29
N VAL A 115 12.57 -8.52 -8.54
CA VAL A 115 13.83 -9.25 -8.41
C VAL A 115 14.77 -8.89 -9.56
N ALA A 116 14.25 -8.85 -10.79
CA ALA A 116 15.03 -8.47 -11.97
C ALA A 116 15.54 -7.01 -11.89
N ASP A 117 14.70 -6.08 -11.43
CA ASP A 117 15.07 -4.67 -11.23
C ASP A 117 16.16 -4.52 -10.17
N GLU A 118 16.10 -5.28 -9.08
CA GLU A 118 17.16 -5.30 -8.05
C GLU A 118 18.49 -5.84 -8.61
N MET A 119 18.45 -6.88 -9.45
CA MET A 119 19.65 -7.39 -10.12
C MET A 119 20.26 -6.37 -11.08
N LEU A 120 19.44 -5.68 -11.87
CA LEU A 120 19.88 -4.63 -12.80
C LEU A 120 20.48 -3.43 -12.06
N LYS A 121 19.88 -3.01 -10.94
CA LYS A 121 20.44 -1.95 -10.08
C LYS A 121 21.83 -2.29 -9.58
N ARG A 122 22.08 -3.54 -9.17
CA ARG A 122 23.42 -4.00 -8.75
C ARG A 122 24.43 -3.98 -9.89
N ALA A 123 23.98 -4.13 -11.13
CA ALA A 123 24.77 -3.95 -12.34
C ALA A 123 24.87 -2.48 -12.81
N ASN A 124 24.40 -1.51 -12.02
CA ASN A 124 24.30 -0.09 -12.37
C ASN A 124 23.41 0.21 -13.61
N ILE A 125 22.53 -0.72 -14.00
CA ILE A 125 21.58 -0.54 -15.10
C ILE A 125 20.23 -0.09 -14.55
N ASN A 126 19.70 0.95 -15.19
CA ASN A 126 18.77 1.85 -14.54
C ASN A 126 17.52 2.09 -15.40
N VAL A 127 16.60 1.12 -15.44
CA VAL A 127 15.40 1.16 -16.31
C VAL A 127 14.19 1.75 -15.55
N ILE A 128 13.67 2.89 -16.02
CA ILE A 128 12.58 3.62 -15.36
C ILE A 128 11.29 2.78 -15.26
N LEU A 129 10.92 2.10 -16.36
CA LEU A 129 9.69 1.30 -16.40
C LEU A 129 9.72 0.14 -15.39
N LEU A 130 10.84 -0.58 -15.31
CA LEU A 130 11.01 -1.66 -14.35
C LEU A 130 10.97 -1.13 -12.92
N ARG A 131 11.57 0.02 -12.63
CA ARG A 131 11.50 0.65 -11.31
C ARG A 131 10.08 0.99 -10.88
N PHE A 132 9.27 1.53 -11.80
CA PHE A 132 7.88 1.84 -11.53
C PHE A 132 7.08 0.57 -11.18
N MET A 133 7.22 -0.48 -12.00
CA MET A 133 6.58 -1.78 -11.78
C MET A 133 7.05 -2.40 -10.45
N SER A 134 8.35 -2.38 -10.18
CA SER A 134 8.92 -2.86 -8.92
C SER A 134 8.38 -2.11 -7.72
N HIS A 135 8.29 -0.77 -7.80
CA HIS A 135 7.71 0.03 -6.75
C HIS A 135 6.25 -0.36 -6.51
N PHE A 136 5.44 -0.52 -7.56
CA PHE A 136 4.05 -0.96 -7.44
C PHE A 136 3.92 -2.30 -6.70
N TYR A 137 4.70 -3.32 -7.08
CA TYR A 137 4.66 -4.63 -6.42
C TYR A 137 5.17 -4.59 -4.98
N LEU A 138 6.29 -3.90 -4.72
CA LEU A 138 6.85 -3.76 -3.37
C LEU A 138 5.89 -3.03 -2.43
N MET A 139 5.19 -2.00 -2.92
CA MET A 139 4.18 -1.28 -2.13
C MET A 139 2.98 -2.17 -1.78
N ASN A 140 2.49 -2.97 -2.73
CA ASN A 140 1.40 -3.92 -2.46
C ASN A 140 1.85 -5.06 -1.54
N LEU A 141 3.09 -5.55 -1.69
CA LEU A 141 3.67 -6.52 -0.78
C LEU A 141 3.79 -5.97 0.64
N ALA A 142 4.22 -4.71 0.80
CA ALA A 142 4.28 -4.05 2.09
C ALA A 142 2.89 -3.93 2.73
N LEU A 143 1.85 -3.63 1.94
CA LEU A 143 0.46 -3.63 2.40
C LEU A 143 0.06 -5.01 2.92
N LEU A 144 0.30 -6.06 2.13
CA LEU A 144 -0.05 -7.44 2.49
C LEU A 144 0.66 -7.92 3.76
N VAL A 145 1.97 -7.68 3.86
CA VAL A 145 2.75 -8.01 5.06
C VAL A 145 2.23 -7.25 6.27
N GLY A 146 1.89 -5.96 6.10
CA GLY A 146 1.30 -5.16 7.17
C GLY A 146 -0.05 -5.69 7.63
N PHE A 147 -0.92 -6.14 6.72
CA PHE A 147 -2.18 -6.79 7.05
C PHE A 147 -1.99 -8.02 7.93
N PHE A 148 -1.10 -8.95 7.52
CA PHE A 148 -0.88 -10.17 8.32
C PHE A 148 -0.25 -9.88 9.68
N LYS A 149 0.61 -8.85 9.79
CA LYS A 149 1.13 -8.40 11.08
C LYS A 149 0.04 -7.81 11.96
N TYR A 150 -0.87 -7.01 11.39
CA TYR A 150 -2.04 -6.50 12.09
C TYR A 150 -2.94 -7.66 12.58
N ALA A 151 -3.28 -8.60 11.70
CA ALA A 151 -4.16 -9.73 12.01
C ALA A 151 -3.61 -10.67 13.09
N ARG A 152 -2.28 -10.82 13.19
CA ARG A 152 -1.61 -11.62 14.24
C ARG A 152 -1.47 -10.89 15.58
N GLY A 153 -1.90 -9.64 15.66
CA GLY A 153 -1.72 -8.77 16.82
C GLY A 153 -0.44 -7.95 16.77
N VAL A 154 -0.55 -6.66 17.09
CA VAL A 154 0.57 -5.71 17.08
C VAL A 154 1.29 -5.76 18.42
N LYS A 155 2.46 -6.43 18.47
CA LYS A 155 3.23 -6.65 19.72
C LYS A 155 4.13 -5.48 20.13
N SER A 156 4.40 -4.52 19.24
CA SER A 156 5.25 -3.36 19.54
C SER A 156 4.88 -2.19 18.65
N ASN A 157 4.68 -1.02 19.26
CA ASN A 157 4.37 0.24 18.58
C ASN A 157 5.59 1.18 18.51
N ILE A 158 6.81 0.68 18.82
CA ILE A 158 8.00 1.52 18.94
C ILE A 158 8.49 1.93 17.55
N TRP A 159 8.35 3.23 17.25
CA TRP A 159 8.89 3.85 16.04
C TRP A 159 10.43 3.83 16.10
N LYS A 160 11.07 3.11 15.17
CA LYS A 160 12.52 3.25 14.94
C LYS A 160 12.74 4.39 13.93
N PRO A 161 13.52 5.43 14.28
CA PRO A 161 13.88 6.52 13.37
C PRO A 161 14.64 5.99 12.16
N THR A 162 14.46 6.64 11.01
CA THR A 162 15.38 6.52 9.87
C THR A 162 16.70 7.22 10.20
N GLN A 163 17.81 6.75 9.63
CA GLN A 163 19.09 7.45 9.76
C GLN A 163 18.96 8.84 9.10
N ARG A 164 19.20 9.90 9.87
CA ARG A 164 19.32 11.27 9.36
C ARG A 164 20.80 11.53 9.12
N TYR A 165 21.17 11.95 7.92
CA TYR A 165 22.50 12.50 7.68
C TYR A 165 22.46 13.94 8.22
N GLN A 166 22.84 14.12 9.48
CA GLN A 166 23.20 15.43 10.03
C GLN A 166 24.66 15.70 9.76
#